data_AF-A0A061N5J4-F1
#
_entry.id   AF-A0A061N5J4-F1
#
_cell.length_a   1.000
_cell.length_b   1.000
_cell.length_c   1.000
_cell.angle_alpha   90.00
_cell.angle_beta   90.00
_cell.angle_gamma   90.00
#
_symmetry.space_group_name_H-M   'P 1'
#
loop_
_entity.id
_entity.type
_entity.pdbx_description
1 polymer ?
#
loop_
_entity_poly.entity_id
_entity_poly.type
_entity_poly.pdbx_seq_one_letter_code
_entity_poly.pdbx_strand_id
1 'polypeptide(L)'
;MRPISLSISGLHSFREKVTIDFNALCEGGVFGIFGPTGSGKSTILDAMTFALYGKMGRNSAVGVSMINQAEKEASVSYTFQIGGRTYLAERKVKRSNEDKLQTSRSRFVDLTEEPVVLADKVGDMNDYVQELIGLQLSDFTRAVVLPQNKFSEFLQLKGTDRRVMLQRLFNLHKYGDELNDKVREGIQAHKQEILMIEREQQGMGDASKQALEEVRQQAEKAGHDVKKESQNNEELDRQFKKAESLISLQREKEEMEKERTKFVEEKQSLQESVEKKQIHELVVLVQPFFRNA
;
A
#
# COMPACT_ATOMS: atom_id res chain seq x y z
N MET A 1 -42.77 3.74 -3.02
CA MET A 1 -42.87 4.52 -4.27
C MET A 1 -44.32 4.45 -4.75
N ARG A 2 -44.92 5.58 -5.14
CA ARG A 2 -46.31 5.66 -5.63
C ARG A 2 -46.32 6.31 -7.02
N PRO A 3 -46.89 5.67 -8.06
CA PRO A 3 -47.02 6.31 -9.38
C PRO A 3 -48.04 7.45 -9.33
N ILE A 4 -47.78 8.55 -10.05
CA ILE A 4 -48.68 9.71 -10.17
C ILE A 4 -49.21 9.82 -11.60
N SER A 5 -48.33 9.87 -12.59
CA SER A 5 -48.73 9.98 -13.99
C SER A 5 -47.69 9.37 -14.92
N LEU A 6 -48.12 8.84 -16.06
CA LEU A 6 -47.24 8.35 -17.12
C LEU A 6 -47.74 8.82 -18.47
N SER A 7 -46.93 9.61 -19.16
CA SER A 7 -47.16 9.98 -20.56
C SER A 7 -46.24 9.17 -21.48
N ILE A 8 -46.81 8.56 -22.52
CA ILE A 8 -46.12 7.72 -23.50
C ILE A 8 -46.46 8.23 -24.89
N SER A 9 -45.48 8.36 -25.78
CA SER A 9 -45.68 8.64 -27.21
C SER A 9 -44.58 7.99 -28.03
N GLY A 10 -44.91 7.49 -29.22
CA GLY A 10 -44.01 6.84 -30.15
C GLY A 10 -43.39 5.50 -29.70
N LEU A 11 -43.87 4.91 -28.60
CA LEU A 11 -43.30 3.69 -28.00
C LEU A 11 -44.19 2.46 -28.28
N HIS A 12 -43.66 1.47 -29.00
CA HIS A 12 -44.39 0.27 -29.42
C HIS A 12 -45.81 0.59 -29.94
N SER A 13 -46.87 0.09 -29.29
CA SER A 13 -48.26 0.30 -29.73
C SER A 13 -48.78 1.72 -29.46
N PHE A 14 -48.11 2.51 -28.61
CA PHE A 14 -48.51 3.89 -28.29
C PHE A 14 -47.89 4.88 -29.27
N ARG A 15 -48.52 5.05 -30.44
CA ARG A 15 -48.10 6.03 -31.46
C ARG A 15 -48.32 7.46 -30.98
N GLU A 16 -49.58 7.80 -30.75
CA GLU A 16 -50.00 9.10 -30.25
C GLU A 16 -49.69 9.24 -28.76
N LYS A 17 -49.68 10.49 -28.27
CA LYS A 17 -49.45 10.78 -26.87
C LYS A 17 -50.64 10.31 -26.04
N VAL A 18 -50.40 9.32 -25.19
CA VAL A 18 -51.35 8.85 -24.18
C VAL A 18 -50.81 9.23 -22.81
N THR A 19 -51.68 9.77 -21.95
CA THR A 19 -51.34 10.06 -20.55
C THR A 19 -52.25 9.26 -19.65
N ILE A 20 -51.64 8.49 -18.75
CA ILE A 20 -52.30 7.69 -17.74
C ILE A 20 -52.16 8.44 -16.43
N ASP A 21 -53.28 8.83 -15.83
CA ASP A 21 -53.34 9.42 -14.51
C ASP A 21 -53.52 8.31 -13.45
N PHE A 22 -52.46 8.01 -12.71
CA PHE A 22 -52.52 7.01 -11.65
C PHE A 22 -53.14 7.56 -10.37
N ASN A 23 -53.21 8.87 -10.16
CA ASN A 23 -53.88 9.40 -8.98
C ASN A 23 -55.37 9.08 -9.02
N ALA A 24 -56.02 9.31 -10.18
CA ALA A 24 -57.42 8.95 -10.39
C ALA A 24 -57.65 7.42 -10.29
N LEU A 25 -56.71 6.60 -10.79
CA LEU A 25 -56.85 5.15 -10.78
C LEU A 25 -56.55 4.50 -9.42
N CYS A 26 -55.72 5.11 -8.58
CA CYS A 26 -55.28 4.55 -7.31
C CYS A 26 -56.21 4.88 -6.12
N GLU A 27 -57.31 5.65 -6.31
CA GLU A 27 -58.23 6.00 -5.22
C GLU A 27 -58.79 4.77 -4.50
N GLY A 28 -59.05 3.68 -5.24
CA GLY A 28 -59.54 2.41 -4.69
C GLY A 28 -58.44 1.42 -4.25
N GLY A 29 -57.17 1.82 -4.26
CA GLY A 29 -56.02 0.99 -3.87
C GLY A 29 -55.58 -0.09 -4.88
N VAL A 30 -56.48 -0.54 -5.76
CA VAL A 30 -56.19 -1.50 -6.85
C VAL A 30 -56.89 -1.06 -8.13
N PHE A 31 -56.18 -1.17 -9.26
CA PHE A 31 -56.75 -0.97 -10.59
C PHE A 31 -56.28 -2.09 -11.54
N GLY A 32 -57.06 -2.33 -12.59
CA GLY A 32 -56.76 -3.31 -13.62
C GLY A 32 -56.52 -2.67 -14.98
N ILE A 33 -55.57 -3.21 -15.75
CA ILE A 33 -55.32 -2.82 -17.14
C ILE A 33 -55.82 -3.95 -18.04
N PHE A 34 -56.92 -3.72 -18.76
CA PHE A 34 -57.57 -4.72 -19.60
C PHE A 34 -57.41 -4.41 -21.09
N GLY A 35 -57.38 -5.45 -21.91
CA GLY A 35 -57.27 -5.33 -23.37
C GLY A 35 -56.78 -6.63 -24.02
N PRO A 36 -56.93 -6.79 -25.34
CA PRO A 36 -56.49 -8.00 -26.06
C PRO A 36 -54.96 -8.16 -26.03
N THR A 37 -54.45 -9.34 -26.35
CA THR A 37 -53.00 -9.56 -26.54
C THR A 37 -52.47 -8.60 -27.62
N GLY A 38 -51.32 -7.96 -27.39
CA GLY A 38 -50.76 -6.97 -28.32
C GLY A 38 -51.25 -5.53 -28.18
N SER A 39 -52.25 -5.26 -27.33
CA SER A 39 -52.78 -3.90 -27.07
C SER A 39 -51.83 -2.93 -26.35
N GLY A 40 -50.63 -3.37 -25.96
CA GLY A 40 -49.65 -2.50 -25.30
C GLY A 40 -49.76 -2.43 -23.77
N LYS A 41 -50.62 -3.22 -23.10
CA LYS A 41 -50.69 -3.30 -21.61
C LYS A 41 -49.30 -3.43 -20.98
N SER A 42 -48.55 -4.34 -21.57
CA SER A 42 -47.17 -4.65 -21.30
C SER A 42 -46.24 -3.43 -21.51
N THR A 43 -46.42 -2.69 -22.59
CA THR A 43 -45.63 -1.49 -22.91
C THR A 43 -45.74 -0.40 -21.86
N ILE A 44 -46.86 -0.31 -21.12
CA ILE A 44 -47.02 0.63 -19.99
C ILE A 44 -45.96 0.36 -18.92
N LEU A 45 -45.76 -0.91 -18.56
CA LEU A 45 -44.74 -1.32 -17.58
C LEU A 45 -43.32 -1.08 -18.12
N ASP A 46 -43.10 -1.38 -19.41
CA ASP A 46 -41.79 -1.13 -20.01
C ASP A 46 -41.47 0.38 -20.05
N ALA A 47 -42.47 1.23 -20.31
CA ALA A 47 -42.33 2.67 -20.32
C ALA A 47 -41.90 3.21 -18.94
N MET A 48 -42.49 2.70 -17.85
CA MET A 48 -42.03 3.05 -16.49
C MET A 48 -40.56 2.68 -16.28
N THR A 49 -40.16 1.44 -16.64
CA THR A 49 -38.76 1.01 -16.49
C THR A 49 -37.81 1.79 -17.38
N PHE A 50 -38.25 2.15 -18.58
CA PHE A 50 -37.48 2.94 -19.53
C PHE A 50 -37.29 4.37 -19.02
N ALA A 51 -38.33 5.03 -18.53
CA ALA A 51 -38.22 6.38 -17.96
C ALA A 51 -37.18 6.43 -16.83
N LEU A 52 -37.23 5.46 -15.91
CA LEU A 52 -36.32 5.38 -14.76
C LEU A 52 -34.89 5.01 -15.19
N TYR A 53 -34.71 3.83 -15.79
CA TYR A 53 -33.38 3.21 -15.97
C TYR A 53 -32.82 3.33 -17.39
N GLY A 54 -33.57 3.95 -18.31
CA GLY A 54 -33.20 4.02 -19.74
C GLY A 54 -33.24 2.66 -20.43
N LYS A 55 -33.77 1.63 -19.77
CA LYS A 55 -33.81 0.23 -20.19
C LYS A 55 -35.18 -0.40 -19.93
N MET A 56 -35.59 -1.34 -20.78
CA MET A 56 -36.88 -2.03 -20.66
C MET A 56 -36.70 -3.37 -19.93
N GLY A 57 -37.65 -3.73 -19.07
CA GLY A 57 -37.53 -4.93 -18.22
C GLY A 57 -37.62 -6.28 -18.94
N ARG A 58 -38.22 -6.35 -20.13
CA ARG A 58 -38.42 -7.61 -20.87
C ARG A 58 -37.34 -7.94 -21.90
N ASN A 59 -36.63 -6.94 -22.40
CA ASN A 59 -35.53 -7.08 -23.34
C ASN A 59 -34.45 -6.09 -22.92
N SER A 60 -33.30 -6.59 -22.49
CA SER A 60 -32.10 -5.79 -22.21
C SER A 60 -31.61 -5.00 -23.43
N ALA A 61 -32.13 -5.29 -24.63
CA ALA A 61 -31.88 -4.53 -25.85
C ALA A 61 -32.86 -3.35 -25.98
N VAL A 62 -32.43 -2.20 -25.45
CA VAL A 62 -32.93 -0.90 -25.89
C VAL A 62 -32.38 -0.67 -27.29
N GLY A 63 -33.27 -0.56 -28.28
CA GLY A 63 -32.87 -0.41 -29.68
C GLY A 63 -33.95 0.32 -30.48
N VAL A 64 -33.68 0.56 -31.75
CA VAL A 64 -34.61 1.28 -32.65
C VAL A 64 -35.99 0.61 -32.73
N SER A 65 -36.07 -0.70 -32.45
CA SER A 65 -37.30 -1.49 -32.40
C SER A 65 -38.30 -1.07 -31.31
N MET A 66 -37.89 -0.27 -30.31
CA MET A 66 -38.84 0.26 -29.33
C MET A 66 -39.65 1.45 -29.86
N ILE A 67 -39.08 2.21 -30.81
CA ILE A 67 -39.80 3.29 -31.48
C ILE A 67 -40.78 2.65 -32.46
N ASN A 68 -42.05 3.05 -32.42
CA ASN A 68 -43.06 2.57 -33.36
C ASN A 68 -42.60 2.78 -34.81
N GLN A 69 -42.84 1.82 -35.70
CA GLN A 69 -42.36 1.87 -37.10
C GLN A 69 -42.77 3.14 -37.84
N ALA A 70 -43.97 3.67 -37.56
CA ALA A 70 -44.51 4.87 -38.19
C ALA A 70 -44.03 6.18 -37.54
N GLU A 71 -43.28 6.12 -36.44
CA GLU A 71 -42.81 7.30 -35.70
C GLU A 71 -41.27 7.44 -35.80
N LYS A 72 -40.78 8.67 -35.70
CA LYS A 72 -39.33 8.97 -35.75
C LYS A 72 -38.68 9.06 -34.36
N GLU A 73 -39.50 9.26 -33.34
CA GLU A 73 -39.08 9.45 -31.96
C GLU A 73 -40.06 8.79 -30.99
N ALA A 74 -39.55 8.44 -29.81
CA ALA A 74 -40.35 8.02 -28.67
C ALA A 74 -40.05 8.92 -27.48
N SER A 75 -41.08 9.22 -26.69
CA SER A 75 -40.97 9.99 -25.46
C SER A 75 -41.75 9.32 -24.34
N VAL A 76 -41.14 9.28 -23.16
CA VAL A 76 -41.78 8.81 -21.94
C VAL A 76 -41.50 9.80 -20.82
N SER A 77 -42.54 10.18 -20.10
CA SER A 77 -42.49 11.05 -18.94
C SER A 77 -43.23 10.35 -17.80
N TYR A 78 -42.54 10.09 -16.69
CA TYR A 78 -43.08 9.35 -15.56
C TYR A 78 -42.90 10.14 -14.27
N THR A 79 -44.02 10.48 -13.65
CA THR A 79 -44.08 11.20 -12.37
C THR A 79 -44.45 10.22 -11.27
N PHE A 80 -43.70 10.24 -10.17
CA PHE A 80 -43.92 9.36 -9.02
C PHE A 80 -43.51 10.03 -7.72
N GLN A 81 -44.01 9.48 -6.60
CA GLN A 81 -43.68 9.93 -5.25
C GLN A 81 -42.85 8.88 -4.50
N ILE A 82 -41.81 9.30 -3.80
CA ILE A 82 -41.02 8.46 -2.90
C ILE A 82 -40.51 9.30 -1.71
N GLY A 83 -40.62 8.78 -0.49
CA GLY A 83 -40.16 9.49 0.71
C GLY A 83 -40.82 10.86 0.94
N GLY A 84 -42.07 11.03 0.50
CA GLY A 84 -42.80 12.32 0.58
C GLY A 84 -42.47 13.32 -0.54
N ARG A 85 -41.45 13.05 -1.37
CA ARG A 85 -41.04 13.92 -2.49
C ARG A 85 -41.58 13.42 -3.82
N THR A 86 -41.84 14.36 -4.74
CA THR A 86 -42.39 14.07 -6.07
C THR A 86 -41.30 14.27 -7.12
N TYR A 87 -41.10 13.28 -7.98
CA TYR A 87 -40.08 13.31 -9.02
C TYR A 87 -40.66 13.06 -10.39
N LEU A 88 -40.03 13.66 -11.39
CA LEU A 88 -40.31 13.45 -12.79
C LEU A 88 -39.08 12.90 -13.51
N ALA A 89 -39.25 11.74 -14.14
CA ALA A 89 -38.26 11.11 -15.01
C ALA A 89 -38.72 11.21 -16.48
N GLU A 90 -37.94 11.90 -17.31
CA GLU A 90 -38.24 12.08 -18.73
C GLU A 90 -37.13 11.51 -19.61
N ARG A 91 -37.51 10.72 -20.62
CA ARG A 91 -36.61 10.28 -21.67
C ARG A 91 -37.22 10.46 -23.04
N LYS A 92 -36.42 10.99 -23.95
CA LYS A 92 -36.75 11.13 -25.37
C LYS A 92 -35.61 10.56 -26.21
N VAL A 93 -35.99 9.77 -27.21
CA VAL A 93 -35.09 9.03 -28.09
C VAL A 93 -35.60 9.14 -29.51
N LYS A 94 -34.68 9.21 -30.47
CA LYS A 94 -34.99 9.33 -31.90
C LYS A 94 -34.21 8.33 -32.72
N ARG A 95 -34.73 7.98 -33.90
CA ARG A 95 -33.98 7.21 -34.89
C ARG A 95 -32.89 8.08 -35.49
N SER A 96 -31.66 7.59 -35.45
CA SER A 96 -30.53 8.15 -36.21
C SER A 96 -30.53 7.57 -37.63
N ASN A 97 -29.81 8.23 -38.55
CA ASN A 97 -29.70 7.83 -39.96
C ASN A 97 -29.04 6.46 -40.18
N GLU A 98 -28.34 5.91 -39.16
CA GLU A 98 -27.68 4.60 -39.22
C GLU A 98 -28.48 3.47 -38.53
N ASP A 99 -29.81 3.61 -38.40
CA ASP A 99 -30.65 2.68 -37.62
C ASP A 99 -30.16 2.46 -36.17
N LYS A 100 -29.48 3.48 -35.63
CA LYS A 100 -29.08 3.56 -34.23
C LYS A 100 -30.05 4.43 -33.45
N LEU A 101 -30.20 4.11 -32.18
CA LEU A 101 -30.98 4.93 -31.27
C LEU A 101 -30.12 6.10 -30.78
N GLN A 102 -30.64 7.32 -30.90
CA GLN A 102 -30.01 8.50 -30.34
C GLN A 102 -30.88 9.07 -29.21
N THR A 103 -30.31 9.21 -28.02
CA THR A 103 -30.96 9.92 -26.91
C THR A 103 -31.01 11.41 -27.22
N SER A 104 -32.20 11.99 -27.22
CA SER A 104 -32.43 13.42 -27.45
C SER A 104 -32.71 14.20 -26.16
N ARG A 105 -33.24 13.55 -25.13
CA ARG A 105 -33.45 14.14 -23.80
C ARG A 105 -33.40 13.05 -22.73
N SER A 106 -32.74 13.34 -21.62
CA SER A 106 -32.78 12.55 -20.39
C SER A 106 -32.83 13.56 -19.25
N ARG A 107 -33.93 13.64 -18.50
CA ARG A 107 -34.09 14.66 -17.47
C ARG A 107 -34.72 14.06 -16.23
N PHE A 108 -34.15 14.38 -15.07
CA PHE A 108 -34.69 14.04 -13.76
C PHE A 108 -34.93 15.32 -12.97
N VAL A 109 -36.15 15.50 -12.48
CA VAL A 109 -36.61 16.76 -11.87
C VAL A 109 -37.27 16.46 -10.53
N ASP A 110 -36.92 17.21 -9.49
CA ASP A 110 -37.67 17.27 -8.24
C ASP A 110 -38.82 18.28 -8.43
N LEU A 111 -40.05 17.82 -8.21
CA LEU A 111 -41.29 18.58 -8.32
C LEU A 111 -41.97 18.78 -6.95
N THR A 112 -41.24 18.60 -5.85
CA THR A 112 -41.83 18.70 -4.49
C THR A 112 -42.24 20.13 -4.16
N GLU A 113 -41.41 21.11 -4.53
CA GLU A 113 -41.67 22.54 -4.38
C GLU A 113 -41.57 23.21 -5.77
N GLU A 114 -40.62 24.13 -5.96
CA GLU A 114 -40.28 24.63 -7.27
C GLU A 114 -39.52 23.57 -8.09
N PRO A 115 -39.81 23.41 -9.39
CA PRO A 115 -39.15 22.40 -10.22
C PRO A 115 -37.62 22.58 -10.30
N VAL A 116 -36.85 21.67 -9.72
CA VAL A 116 -35.38 21.67 -9.76
C VAL A 116 -34.88 20.50 -10.61
N VAL A 117 -34.01 20.79 -11.59
CA VAL A 117 -33.37 19.74 -12.40
C VAL A 117 -32.21 19.15 -11.62
N LEU A 118 -32.31 17.85 -11.30
CA LEU A 118 -31.27 17.11 -10.59
C LEU A 118 -30.26 16.49 -11.57
N ALA A 119 -30.73 16.07 -12.75
CA ALA A 119 -29.88 15.50 -13.79
C ALA A 119 -30.44 15.78 -15.19
N ASP A 120 -29.57 16.04 -16.17
CA ASP A 120 -29.90 16.26 -17.57
C ASP A 120 -29.07 15.39 -18.56
N LYS A 121 -28.17 14.54 -18.03
CA LYS A 121 -27.40 13.55 -18.77
C LYS A 121 -27.85 12.14 -18.43
N VAL A 122 -27.63 11.21 -19.37
CA VAL A 122 -28.06 9.81 -19.24
C VAL A 122 -27.37 9.10 -18.07
N GLY A 123 -26.05 9.29 -17.91
CA GLY A 123 -25.27 8.69 -16.83
C GLY A 123 -25.75 9.19 -15.47
N ASP A 124 -25.67 10.50 -15.27
CA ASP A 124 -26.09 11.18 -14.05
C ASP A 124 -27.53 10.81 -13.66
N MET A 125 -28.48 10.80 -14.61
CA MET A 125 -29.86 10.38 -14.34
C MET A 125 -29.97 8.93 -13.88
N ASN A 126 -29.20 7.99 -14.48
CA ASN A 126 -29.22 6.60 -14.04
C ASN A 126 -28.69 6.46 -12.61
N ASP A 127 -27.62 7.18 -12.29
CA ASP A 127 -26.99 7.14 -10.97
C ASP A 127 -27.94 7.73 -9.91
N TYR A 128 -28.53 8.91 -10.19
CA TYR A 128 -29.54 9.52 -9.32
C TYR A 128 -30.75 8.61 -9.08
N VAL A 129 -31.27 7.97 -10.13
CA VAL A 129 -32.41 7.05 -10.00
C VAL A 129 -32.03 5.83 -9.16
N GLN A 130 -30.84 5.27 -9.37
CA GLN A 130 -30.38 4.11 -8.62
C GLN A 130 -30.14 4.44 -7.14
N GLU A 131 -29.57 5.61 -6.84
CA GLU A 131 -29.36 6.09 -5.47
C GLU A 131 -30.69 6.40 -4.76
N LEU A 132 -31.60 7.11 -5.44
CA LEU A 132 -32.89 7.51 -4.86
C LEU A 132 -33.80 6.32 -4.58
N ILE A 133 -33.91 5.38 -5.53
CA ILE A 133 -34.80 4.20 -5.41
C ILE A 133 -34.11 3.10 -4.59
N GLY A 134 -32.78 3.03 -4.61
CA GLY A 134 -31.99 1.97 -3.97
C GLY A 134 -32.05 0.62 -4.68
N LEU A 135 -32.67 0.55 -5.86
CA LEU A 135 -32.85 -0.68 -6.63
C LEU A 135 -32.27 -0.53 -8.04
N GLN A 136 -31.52 -1.54 -8.49
CA GLN A 136 -31.16 -1.67 -9.90
C GLN A 136 -32.38 -2.11 -10.72
N LEU A 137 -32.32 -1.96 -12.06
CA LEU A 137 -33.38 -2.42 -12.95
C LEU A 137 -33.80 -3.88 -12.71
N SER A 138 -32.81 -4.78 -12.52
CA SER A 138 -33.07 -6.20 -12.25
C SER A 138 -33.87 -6.40 -10.97
N ASP A 139 -33.60 -5.60 -9.94
CA ASP A 139 -34.23 -5.71 -8.63
C ASP A 139 -35.62 -5.06 -8.67
N PHE A 140 -35.74 -3.91 -9.35
CA PHE A 140 -37.00 -3.22 -9.59
C PHE A 140 -38.00 -4.09 -10.35
N THR A 141 -37.54 -4.81 -11.39
CA THR A 141 -38.36 -5.73 -12.19
C THR A 141 -38.71 -7.05 -11.48
N ARG A 142 -38.20 -7.25 -10.27
CA ARG A 142 -38.47 -8.42 -9.40
C ARG A 142 -39.27 -8.07 -8.16
N ALA A 143 -39.31 -6.80 -7.75
CA ALA A 143 -39.94 -6.36 -6.51
C ALA A 143 -41.09 -5.35 -6.71
N VAL A 144 -40.99 -4.46 -7.70
CA VAL A 144 -41.96 -3.35 -7.88
C VAL A 144 -42.82 -3.56 -9.11
N VAL A 145 -42.20 -3.75 -10.26
CA VAL A 145 -42.89 -4.06 -11.52
C VAL A 145 -42.58 -5.51 -11.82
N LEU A 146 -43.57 -6.39 -11.85
CA LEU A 146 -43.38 -7.81 -12.14
C LEU A 146 -43.86 -8.12 -13.57
N PRO A 147 -42.95 -8.21 -14.56
CA PRO A 147 -43.32 -8.73 -15.87
C PRO A 147 -43.82 -10.17 -15.75
N GLN A 148 -44.63 -10.58 -16.73
CA GLN A 148 -45.11 -11.95 -16.81
C GLN A 148 -43.94 -12.94 -16.73
N ASN A 149 -44.11 -14.01 -15.93
CA ASN A 149 -43.11 -15.06 -15.64
C ASN A 149 -41.86 -14.65 -14.83
N LYS A 150 -41.65 -13.36 -14.49
CA LYS A 150 -40.49 -12.92 -13.70
C LYS A 150 -40.60 -13.17 -12.19
N PHE A 151 -41.81 -13.38 -11.68
CA PHE A 151 -42.01 -13.74 -10.27
C PHE A 151 -41.40 -15.11 -9.92
N SER A 152 -41.49 -16.08 -10.84
CA SER A 152 -40.87 -17.39 -10.67
C SER A 152 -39.34 -17.32 -10.58
N GLU A 153 -38.72 -16.40 -11.33
CA GLU A 153 -37.27 -16.16 -11.23
C GLU A 153 -36.87 -15.69 -9.83
N PHE A 154 -37.68 -14.82 -9.18
CA PHE A 154 -37.43 -14.40 -7.81
C PHE A 154 -37.44 -15.57 -6.81
N LEU A 155 -38.40 -16.50 -6.95
CA LEU A 155 -38.47 -17.70 -6.10
C LEU A 155 -37.30 -18.67 -6.33
N GLN A 156 -36.74 -18.67 -7.55
CA GLN A 156 -35.65 -19.56 -7.95
C GLN A 156 -34.24 -18.97 -7.74
N LEU A 157 -34.13 -17.73 -7.25
CA LEU A 157 -32.84 -17.10 -6.98
C LEU A 157 -32.00 -17.94 -6.01
N LYS A 158 -30.74 -18.18 -6.37
CA LYS A 158 -29.77 -18.90 -5.54
C LYS A 158 -29.43 -18.07 -4.29
N GLY A 159 -28.95 -18.74 -3.24
CA GLY A 159 -28.69 -18.12 -1.93
C GLY A 159 -27.87 -16.81 -1.99
N THR A 160 -26.81 -16.78 -2.80
CA THR A 160 -25.97 -15.58 -2.96
C THR A 160 -26.72 -14.43 -3.65
N ASP A 161 -27.34 -14.69 -4.80
CA ASP A 161 -28.05 -13.66 -5.58
C ASP A 161 -29.26 -13.11 -4.83
N ARG A 162 -29.96 -14.00 -4.12
CA ARG A 162 -31.07 -13.63 -3.23
C ARG A 162 -30.59 -12.74 -2.09
N ARG A 163 -29.46 -13.08 -1.45
CA ARG A 163 -28.88 -12.25 -0.39
C ARG A 163 -28.52 -10.86 -0.90
N VAL A 164 -27.86 -10.75 -2.05
CA VAL A 164 -27.47 -9.45 -2.66
C VAL A 164 -28.71 -8.60 -2.96
N MET A 165 -29.75 -9.20 -3.56
CA MET A 165 -31.00 -8.47 -3.82
C MET A 165 -31.67 -8.00 -2.53
N LEU A 166 -31.74 -8.84 -1.49
CA LEU A 166 -32.34 -8.46 -0.20
C LEU A 166 -31.52 -7.37 0.50
N GLN A 167 -30.19 -7.41 0.40
CA GLN A 167 -29.33 -6.35 0.92
C GLN A 167 -29.63 -5.01 0.26
N ARG A 168 -29.87 -4.97 -1.05
CA ARG A 168 -30.30 -3.76 -1.76
C ARG A 168 -31.68 -3.29 -1.34
N LEU A 169 -32.65 -4.21 -1.33
CA LEU A 169 -34.04 -3.90 -1.02
C LEU A 169 -34.23 -3.32 0.39
N PHE A 170 -33.46 -3.82 1.36
CA PHE A 170 -33.48 -3.33 2.74
C PHE A 170 -32.41 -2.26 3.03
N ASN A 171 -31.69 -1.79 2.01
CA ASN A 171 -30.60 -0.83 2.14
C ASN A 171 -29.55 -1.23 3.21
N LEU A 172 -29.20 -2.52 3.24
CA LEU A 172 -28.23 -3.13 4.15
C LEU A 172 -26.81 -3.15 3.56
N HIS A 173 -26.57 -2.53 2.40
CA HIS A 173 -25.23 -2.46 1.78
C HIS A 173 -24.17 -1.91 2.75
N LYS A 174 -24.53 -0.88 3.53
CA LYS A 174 -23.66 -0.30 4.57
C LYS A 174 -23.23 -1.27 5.68
N TYR A 175 -24.04 -2.29 5.95
CA TYR A 175 -23.74 -3.33 6.95
C TYR A 175 -23.19 -4.62 6.34
N GLY A 176 -23.36 -4.79 5.03
CA GLY A 176 -22.86 -5.92 4.27
C GLY A 176 -21.48 -5.63 3.72
N ASP A 177 -21.43 -5.06 2.52
CA ASP A 177 -20.20 -4.93 1.75
C ASP A 177 -19.28 -3.86 2.36
N GLU A 178 -19.78 -2.66 2.62
CA GLU A 178 -18.96 -1.56 3.14
C GLU A 178 -18.32 -1.87 4.50
N LEU A 179 -19.05 -2.54 5.38
CA LEU A 179 -18.53 -2.95 6.68
C LEU A 179 -17.46 -4.04 6.52
N ASN A 180 -17.71 -5.04 5.66
CA ASN A 180 -16.75 -6.10 5.39
C ASN A 180 -15.47 -5.55 4.75
N ASP A 181 -15.59 -4.58 3.84
CA ASP A 181 -14.44 -3.94 3.21
C ASP A 181 -13.61 -3.17 4.25
N LYS A 182 -14.23 -2.37 5.11
CA LYS A 182 -13.54 -1.69 6.23
C LYS A 182 -12.84 -2.67 7.18
N VAL A 183 -13.51 -3.76 7.54
CA VAL A 183 -12.91 -4.80 8.41
C VAL A 183 -11.73 -5.45 7.71
N ARG A 184 -11.84 -5.75 6.42
CA ARG A 184 -10.77 -6.36 5.62
C ARG A 184 -9.56 -5.43 5.50
N GLU A 185 -9.79 -4.14 5.25
CA GLU A 185 -8.74 -3.13 5.23
C GLU A 185 -8.02 -3.03 6.58
N GLY A 186 -8.78 -2.99 7.68
CA GLY A 186 -8.21 -2.98 9.04
C GLY A 186 -7.38 -4.22 9.37
N ILE A 187 -7.88 -5.41 9.01
CA ILE A 187 -7.14 -6.68 9.17
C ILE A 187 -5.83 -6.63 8.37
N GLN A 188 -5.89 -6.15 7.12
CA GLN A 188 -4.72 -6.10 6.26
C GLN A 188 -3.66 -5.11 6.79
N ALA A 189 -4.08 -3.95 7.29
CA ALA A 189 -3.18 -2.95 7.89
C ALA A 189 -2.45 -3.54 9.11
N HIS A 190 -3.18 -4.10 10.08
CA HIS A 190 -2.56 -4.69 11.26
C HIS A 190 -1.68 -5.90 10.96
N LYS A 191 -2.03 -6.69 9.94
CA LYS A 191 -1.17 -7.80 9.49
C LYS A 191 0.16 -7.29 8.95
N GLN A 192 0.18 -6.13 8.28
CA GLN A 192 1.44 -5.51 7.84
C GLN A 192 2.23 -4.93 9.01
N GLU A 193 1.58 -4.30 9.99
CA GLU A 193 2.25 -3.82 11.21
C GLU A 193 2.90 -4.96 11.98
N ILE A 194 2.19 -6.06 12.21
CA ILE A 194 2.72 -7.26 12.88
C ILE A 194 3.94 -7.78 12.10
N LEU A 195 3.85 -7.89 10.78
CA LEU A 195 4.96 -8.36 9.96
C LEU A 195 6.19 -7.44 10.04
N MET A 196 5.99 -6.12 10.14
CA MET A 196 7.09 -5.17 10.33
C MET A 196 7.75 -5.35 11.71
N ILE A 197 6.95 -5.46 12.77
CA ILE A 197 7.45 -5.70 14.13
C ILE A 197 8.20 -7.02 14.23
N GLU A 198 7.68 -8.09 13.62
CA GLU A 198 8.36 -9.40 13.57
C GLU A 198 9.70 -9.32 12.84
N ARG A 199 9.79 -8.55 11.75
CA ARG A 199 11.05 -8.32 11.03
C ARG A 199 12.05 -7.51 11.85
N GLU A 200 11.60 -6.47 12.54
CA GLU A 200 12.44 -5.70 13.44
C GLU A 200 12.97 -6.57 14.59
N GLN A 201 12.12 -7.42 15.19
CA GLN A 201 12.54 -8.39 16.19
C GLN A 201 13.58 -9.38 15.65
N GLN A 202 13.39 -9.91 14.45
CA GLN A 202 14.38 -10.79 13.83
C GLN A 202 15.72 -10.09 13.57
N GLY A 203 15.69 -8.80 13.21
CA GLY A 203 16.89 -7.99 13.01
C GLY A 203 17.70 -7.74 14.28
N MET A 204 17.08 -7.81 15.46
CA MET A 204 17.76 -7.64 16.75
C MET A 204 18.57 -8.86 17.18
N GLY A 205 18.43 -10.01 16.51
CA GLY A 205 19.13 -11.24 16.86
C GLY A 205 18.68 -11.84 18.20
N ASP A 206 19.49 -12.72 18.78
CA ASP A 206 19.20 -13.33 20.08
C ASP A 206 19.53 -12.37 21.23
N ALA A 207 18.53 -11.59 21.66
CA ALA A 207 18.60 -10.72 22.83
C ALA A 207 18.09 -11.41 24.11
N SER A 208 18.11 -12.74 24.16
CA SER A 208 17.72 -13.48 25.36
C SER A 208 18.64 -13.16 26.54
N LYS A 209 18.13 -13.36 27.76
CA LYS A 209 18.93 -13.19 28.98
C LYS A 209 20.18 -14.08 29.00
N GLN A 210 20.12 -15.24 28.35
CA GLN A 210 21.26 -16.15 28.24
C GLN A 210 22.33 -15.58 27.31
N ALA A 211 21.96 -15.15 26.09
CA ALA A 211 22.90 -14.54 25.15
C ALA A 211 23.57 -13.28 25.73
N LEU A 212 22.81 -12.44 26.46
CA LEU A 212 23.34 -11.26 27.15
C LEU A 212 24.37 -11.62 28.24
N GLU A 213 24.11 -12.67 29.01
CA GLU A 213 25.01 -13.14 30.06
C GLU A 213 26.28 -13.76 29.47
N GLU A 214 26.17 -14.51 28.38
CA GLU A 214 27.32 -15.06 27.66
C GLU A 214 28.24 -13.97 27.11
N VAL A 215 27.67 -12.94 26.45
CA VAL A 215 28.45 -11.80 25.94
C VAL A 215 29.12 -11.03 27.08
N ARG A 216 28.44 -10.86 28.23
CA ARG A 216 29.05 -10.23 29.42
C ARG A 216 30.24 -11.03 29.95
N GLN A 217 30.10 -12.35 30.08
CA GLN A 217 31.19 -13.21 30.54
C GLN A 217 32.38 -13.20 29.56
N GLN A 218 32.11 -13.17 28.26
CA GLN A 218 33.17 -13.02 27.25
C GLN A 218 33.87 -11.66 27.35
N ALA A 219 33.12 -10.57 27.55
CA ALA A 219 33.68 -9.24 27.72
C ALA A 219 34.54 -9.13 29.00
N GLU A 220 34.10 -9.72 30.10
CA GLU A 220 34.89 -9.77 31.34
C GLU A 220 36.18 -10.57 31.16
N LYS A 221 36.11 -11.76 30.53
CA LYS A 221 37.30 -12.57 30.22
C LYS A 221 38.28 -11.80 29.33
N ALA A 222 37.79 -11.19 28.25
CA ALA A 222 38.62 -10.37 27.37
C ALA A 222 39.27 -9.19 28.12
N GLY A 223 38.53 -8.53 29.02
CA GLY A 223 39.06 -7.47 29.87
C GLY A 223 40.17 -7.97 30.82
N HIS A 224 40.00 -9.16 31.39
CA HIS A 224 41.05 -9.81 32.19
C HIS A 224 42.29 -10.16 31.36
N ASP A 225 42.10 -10.73 30.17
CA ASP A 225 43.19 -11.11 29.28
C ASP A 225 43.99 -9.89 28.81
N VAL A 226 43.31 -8.80 28.42
CA VAL A 226 43.96 -7.53 28.05
C VAL A 226 44.80 -6.98 29.22
N LYS A 227 44.27 -7.04 30.44
CA LYS A 227 44.99 -6.56 31.63
C LYS A 227 46.22 -7.42 31.94
N LYS A 228 46.10 -8.73 31.80
CA LYS A 228 47.21 -9.68 31.99
C LYS A 228 48.30 -9.48 30.94
N GLU A 229 47.93 -9.36 29.67
CA GLU A 229 48.89 -9.12 28.59
C GLU A 229 49.56 -7.75 28.72
N SER A 230 48.83 -6.72 29.14
CA SER A 230 49.43 -5.40 29.44
C SER A 230 50.50 -5.50 30.53
N GLN A 231 50.25 -6.25 31.61
CA GLN A 231 51.23 -6.46 32.68
C GLN A 231 52.45 -7.25 32.21
N ASN A 232 52.23 -8.30 31.41
CA ASN A 232 53.33 -9.06 30.81
C ASN A 232 54.20 -8.17 29.91
N ASN A 233 53.58 -7.31 29.12
CA ASN A 233 54.29 -6.42 28.20
C ASN A 233 55.10 -5.35 28.96
N GLU A 234 54.57 -4.81 30.05
CA GLU A 234 55.31 -3.91 30.95
C GLU A 234 56.54 -4.59 31.59
N GLU A 235 56.39 -5.85 32.02
CA GLU A 235 57.50 -6.60 32.60
C GLU A 235 58.56 -6.96 31.55
N LEU A 236 58.14 -7.36 30.34
CA LEU A 236 59.03 -7.57 29.20
C LEU A 236 59.81 -6.29 28.84
N ASP A 237 59.15 -5.13 28.82
CA ASP A 237 59.81 -3.84 28.58
C ASP A 237 60.85 -3.52 29.66
N ARG A 238 60.57 -3.80 30.93
CA ARG A 238 61.56 -3.66 32.02
C ARG A 238 62.75 -4.60 31.84
N GLN A 239 62.50 -5.85 31.48
CA GLN A 239 63.57 -6.83 31.25
C GLN A 239 64.42 -6.44 30.04
N PHE A 240 63.79 -5.96 28.97
CA PHE A 240 64.47 -5.44 27.80
C PHE A 240 65.38 -4.26 28.14
N LYS A 241 64.88 -3.25 28.87
CA LYS A 241 65.69 -2.10 29.34
C LYS A 241 66.87 -2.51 30.22
N LYS A 242 66.68 -3.51 31.09
CA LYS A 242 67.79 -4.06 31.90
C LYS A 242 68.84 -4.72 31.02
N ALA A 243 68.42 -5.55 30.07
CA ALA A 243 69.34 -6.21 29.13
C ALA A 243 70.11 -5.18 28.29
N GLU A 244 69.44 -4.13 27.83
CA GLU A 244 70.06 -3.01 27.09
C GLU A 244 71.14 -2.31 27.93
N SER A 245 70.85 -2.02 29.21
CA SER A 245 71.83 -1.43 30.14
C SER A 245 73.03 -2.35 30.44
N LEU A 246 72.82 -3.67 30.49
CA LEU A 246 73.90 -4.64 30.67
C LEU A 246 74.81 -4.68 29.45
N ILE A 247 74.23 -4.65 28.24
CA ILE A 247 75.00 -4.59 27.00
C ILE A 247 75.83 -3.31 26.93
N SER A 248 75.29 -2.16 27.34
CA SER A 248 76.06 -0.90 27.37
C SER A 248 77.21 -0.94 28.38
N LEU A 249 76.96 -1.45 29.59
CA LEU A 249 78.00 -1.62 30.61
C LEU A 249 79.11 -2.60 30.16
N GLN A 250 78.74 -3.65 29.43
CA GLN A 250 79.70 -4.62 28.93
C GLN A 250 80.58 -4.02 27.82
N ARG A 251 80.02 -3.19 26.94
CA ARG A 251 80.80 -2.42 25.97
C ARG A 251 81.75 -1.42 26.64
N GLU A 252 81.27 -0.69 27.64
CA GLU A 252 82.10 0.25 28.41
C GLU A 252 83.25 -0.48 29.12
N LYS A 253 82.98 -1.64 29.72
CA LYS A 253 84.01 -2.50 30.31
C LYS A 253 85.06 -2.94 29.27
N GLU A 254 84.63 -3.38 28.09
CA GLU A 254 85.54 -3.78 27.01
C GLU A 254 86.41 -2.62 26.52
N GLU A 255 85.87 -1.40 26.46
CA GLU A 255 86.64 -0.18 26.14
C GLU A 255 87.67 0.12 27.24
N MET A 256 87.26 0.10 28.50
CA MET A 256 88.16 0.31 29.64
C MET A 256 89.26 -0.76 29.74
N GLU A 257 88.96 -2.02 29.39
CA GLU A 257 89.97 -3.09 29.33
C GLU A 257 90.98 -2.84 28.20
N LYS A 258 90.53 -2.38 27.02
CA LYS A 258 91.43 -2.00 25.92
C LYS A 258 92.32 -0.82 26.27
N GLU A 259 91.78 0.19 26.95
CA GLU A 259 92.58 1.32 27.44
C GLU A 259 93.59 0.85 28.49
N ARG A 260 93.18 0.00 29.42
CA ARG A 260 94.09 -0.58 30.42
C ARG A 260 95.22 -1.35 29.76
N THR A 261 94.96 -2.17 28.74
CA THR A 261 96.01 -2.88 28.01
C THR A 261 96.99 -1.93 27.33
N LYS A 262 96.49 -0.85 26.70
CA LYS A 262 97.35 0.19 26.12
C LYS A 262 98.24 0.85 27.17
N PHE A 263 97.69 1.23 28.32
CA PHE A 263 98.48 1.82 29.39
C PHE A 263 99.52 0.85 29.97
N VAL A 264 99.23 -0.45 30.01
CA VAL A 264 100.19 -1.47 30.43
C VAL A 264 101.32 -1.62 29.41
N GLU A 265 101.00 -1.66 28.12
CA GLU A 265 101.99 -1.69 27.03
C GLU A 265 102.85 -0.41 27.01
N GLU A 266 102.24 0.76 27.15
CA GLU A 266 102.94 2.05 27.26
C GLU A 266 103.90 2.04 28.46
N LYS A 267 103.43 1.58 29.63
CA LYS A 267 104.27 1.45 30.83
C LYS A 267 105.46 0.51 30.61
N GLN A 268 105.26 -0.64 29.96
CA GLN A 268 106.36 -1.55 29.63
C GLN A 268 107.35 -0.90 28.65
N SER A 269 106.88 -0.23 27.60
CA SER A 269 107.74 0.47 26.64
C SER A 269 108.54 1.61 27.27
N LEU A 270 107.95 2.31 28.24
CA LEU A 270 108.62 3.34 29.04
C LEU A 270 109.69 2.73 29.94
N GLN A 271 109.40 1.59 30.59
CA GLN A 271 110.39 0.85 31.39
C GLN A 271 111.57 0.36 30.53
N GLU A 272 111.31 -0.23 29.36
CA GLU A 272 112.37 -0.61 28.43
C GLU A 272 113.18 0.59 27.93
N SER A 273 112.53 1.74 27.71
CA SER A 273 113.22 2.98 27.32
C SER A 273 114.09 3.53 28.45
N VAL A 274 113.64 3.42 29.71
CA VAL A 274 114.44 3.79 30.89
C VAL A 274 115.63 2.84 31.06
N GLU A 275 115.45 1.54 30.90
CA GLU A 275 116.55 0.55 30.94
C GLU A 275 117.54 0.79 29.80
N LYS A 276 117.07 1.01 28.56
CA LYS A 276 117.95 1.37 27.44
C LYS A 276 118.71 2.66 27.69
N LYS A 277 118.10 3.66 28.33
CA LYS A 277 118.76 4.91 28.69
C LYS A 277 119.82 4.71 29.78
N GLN A 278 119.56 3.87 30.78
CA GLN A 278 120.54 3.47 31.79
C GLN A 278 121.71 2.68 31.19
N ILE A 279 121.43 1.75 30.27
CA ILE A 279 122.46 1.01 29.53
C ILE A 279 123.26 1.96 28.64
N HIS A 280 122.60 2.93 27.96
CA HIS A 280 123.28 3.92 27.16
C HIS A 280 124.18 4.83 28.01
N GLU A 281 123.72 5.30 29.17
CA GLU A 281 124.54 6.05 30.13
C GLU A 281 125.76 5.24 30.59
N LEU A 282 125.58 3.94 30.87
CA LEU A 282 126.69 3.03 31.19
C LEU A 282 127.67 2.84 30.02
N VAL A 283 127.19 2.73 28.78
CA VAL A 283 128.03 2.57 27.58
C VAL A 283 128.81 3.84 27.26
N VAL A 284 128.21 5.03 27.42
CA VAL A 284 128.89 6.32 27.24
C VAL A 284 130.03 6.50 28.26
N LEU A 285 129.86 5.98 29.49
CA LEU A 285 130.90 5.99 30.52
C LEU A 285 132.11 5.10 30.19
N VAL A 286 131.94 4.06 29.37
CA VAL A 286 132.99 3.06 29.06
C VAL A 286 133.65 3.29 27.69
N GLN A 287 133.00 4.03 26.78
CA GLN A 287 133.52 4.28 25.42
C GLN A 287 134.91 4.96 25.31
N PRO A 288 135.37 5.82 26.25
CA PRO A 288 136.72 6.40 26.16
C PRO A 288 137.86 5.37 26.31
N PHE A 289 137.58 4.14 26.76
CA PHE A 289 138.61 3.13 27.05
C PHE A 289 138.87 2.12 25.92
N PHE A 290 138.09 2.12 24.83
CA PHE A 290 138.22 1.13 23.74
C PHE A 290 138.79 1.67 22.42
N ARG A 291 139.26 2.92 22.35
CA ARG A 291 139.76 3.53 21.10
C ARG A 291 141.28 3.63 20.94
N ASN A 292 142.06 2.91 21.74
CA ASN A 292 143.51 2.71 21.53
C ASN A 292 143.90 1.24 21.80
N ALA A 293 143.67 0.38 20.79
CA ALA A 293 144.37 -0.88 20.55
C ALA A 293 144.31 -1.16 19.04
#